data_AF-A0A0N4TH31-F1
#
_entry.id   AF-A0A0N4TH31-F1
#
_cell.length_a   1.000
_cell.length_b   1.000
_cell.length_c   1.000
_cell.angle_alpha   90.00
_cell.angle_beta   90.00
_cell.angle_gamma   90.00
#
_symmetry.space_group_name_H-M   'P 1'
#
loop_
_entity.id
_entity.type
_entity.pdbx_description
1 polymer ?
#
loop_
_entity_poly.entity_id
_entity_poly.type
_entity_poly.pdbx_seq_one_letter_code
_entity_poly.pdbx_strand_id
1 'polypeptide(L)'
;LIKITVPNLKYDLYGVYGGRIPFGVRTDSGALFIKEPLDYEKENVYHMKLFVTDGKHNATTDLYVYIDDVNDNAPQFEKDLYEITIFEEDRDIPKTLFIVRATDADKVLINYH
;
A
#
# COMPACT_ATOMS: atom_id res chain seq x y z
N LEU A 1 -22.11 -41.35 -22.58
CA LEU A 1 -21.94 -40.24 -21.62
C LEU A 1 -20.52 -39.72 -21.73
N ILE A 2 -20.31 -38.53 -22.29
CA ILE A 2 -19.01 -37.85 -22.25
C ILE A 2 -18.99 -37.05 -20.94
N LYS A 3 -18.23 -37.50 -19.95
CA LYS A 3 -17.92 -36.71 -18.76
C LYS A 3 -16.97 -35.60 -19.22
N ILE A 4 -17.51 -34.42 -19.52
CA ILE A 4 -16.70 -33.21 -19.63
C ILE A 4 -16.32 -32.86 -18.20
N THR A 5 -15.16 -33.35 -17.76
CA THR A 5 -14.56 -32.89 -16.51
C THR A 5 -14.17 -31.43 -16.75
N VAL A 6 -14.89 -30.51 -16.12
CA VAL A 6 -14.41 -29.12 -15.98
C VAL A 6 -13.00 -29.22 -15.40
N PRO A 7 -11.97 -28.60 -16.00
CA PRO A 7 -10.63 -28.73 -15.45
C PRO A 7 -10.66 -28.24 -13.99
N ASN A 8 -10.34 -29.15 -13.06
CA ASN A 8 -10.21 -28.83 -11.64
C ASN A 8 -8.90 -28.08 -11.47
N LEU A 9 -8.92 -26.79 -11.80
CA LEU A 9 -7.75 -25.94 -11.69
C LEU A 9 -7.32 -25.84 -10.23
N LYS A 10 -6.01 -25.95 -10.01
CA LYS A 10 -5.36 -25.72 -8.73
C LYS A 10 -4.43 -24.55 -8.83
N TYR A 11 -4.61 -23.62 -7.91
CA TYR A 11 -3.87 -22.36 -7.85
C TYR A 11 -2.88 -22.39 -6.69
N ASP A 12 -1.71 -21.79 -6.92
CA ASP A 12 -0.72 -21.53 -5.88
C ASP A 12 0.00 -20.20 -6.14
N LEU A 13 0.53 -19.60 -5.07
CA LEU A 13 1.14 -18.27 -5.09
C LEU A 13 2.51 -18.33 -4.44
N TYR A 14 3.52 -17.78 -5.12
CA TYR A 14 4.88 -17.76 -4.64
C TYR A 14 5.52 -16.40 -4.86
N GLY A 15 6.42 -16.06 -3.95
CA GLY A 15 7.13 -14.79 -3.95
C GLY A 15 8.26 -14.84 -4.96
N VAL A 16 8.57 -13.68 -5.52
CA VAL A 16 9.74 -13.54 -6.37
C VAL A 16 10.91 -13.09 -5.49
N TYR A 17 12.09 -13.70 -5.69
CA TYR A 17 13.34 -13.35 -4.99
C TYR A 17 13.33 -13.44 -3.44
N GLY A 18 12.45 -14.27 -2.86
CA GLY A 18 12.35 -14.40 -1.40
C GLY A 18 11.68 -13.20 -0.71
N GLY A 19 11.00 -12.34 -1.48
CA GLY A 19 10.24 -11.21 -0.94
C GLY A 19 9.07 -11.66 -0.04
N ARG A 20 8.67 -10.77 0.89
CA ARG A 20 7.51 -10.98 1.77
C ARG A 20 6.23 -11.10 0.94
N ILE A 21 5.37 -12.06 1.29
CA ILE A 21 4.12 -12.35 0.59
C ILE A 21 2.96 -12.25 1.59
N PRO A 22 2.41 -11.06 1.84
CA PRO A 22 1.29 -10.90 2.78
C PRO A 22 -0.04 -11.39 2.20
N PHE A 23 -0.01 -12.19 1.12
CA PHE A 23 -1.18 -12.68 0.39
C PHE A 23 -1.26 -14.21 0.35
N GLY A 24 -2.47 -14.70 0.18
CA GLY A 24 -2.77 -16.10 -0.11
C GLY A 24 -3.68 -16.23 -1.31
N VAL A 25 -3.64 -17.40 -1.94
CA VAL A 25 -4.60 -17.78 -2.98
C VAL A 25 -5.37 -19.01 -2.53
N ARG A 26 -6.68 -19.03 -2.74
CA ARG A 26 -7.50 -20.22 -2.54
C ARG A 26 -7.24 -21.20 -3.67
N THR A 27 -6.76 -22.40 -3.33
CA THR A 27 -6.32 -23.38 -4.32
C THR A 27 -7.41 -23.84 -5.29
N ASP A 28 -8.68 -23.80 -4.90
CA ASP A 28 -9.82 -24.29 -5.68
C ASP A 28 -10.47 -23.23 -6.58
N SER A 29 -10.34 -21.95 -6.21
CA SER A 29 -11.06 -20.84 -6.85
C SER A 29 -10.14 -19.79 -7.44
N GLY A 30 -8.85 -19.78 -7.06
CA GLY A 30 -7.91 -18.73 -7.45
C GLY A 30 -8.16 -17.39 -6.73
N ALA A 31 -9.10 -17.33 -5.78
CA ALA A 31 -9.40 -16.10 -5.06
C ALA A 31 -8.23 -15.68 -4.17
N LEU A 32 -7.74 -14.45 -4.39
CA LEU A 32 -6.69 -13.83 -3.59
C LEU A 32 -7.28 -13.32 -2.27
N PHE A 33 -6.53 -13.43 -1.19
CA PHE A 33 -6.89 -12.86 0.11
C PHE A 33 -5.65 -12.38 0.87
N ILE A 34 -5.88 -11.48 1.82
CA ILE A 34 -4.84 -10.90 2.67
C ILE A 34 -4.56 -11.85 3.83
N LYS A 35 -3.29 -12.19 4.07
CA LYS A 35 -2.82 -13.00 5.21
C LYS A 35 -2.24 -12.15 6.33
N GLU A 36 -1.65 -11.02 5.99
CA GLU A 36 -0.98 -10.12 6.93
C GLU A 36 -1.38 -8.67 6.65
N PRO A 37 -1.36 -7.78 7.66
CA PRO A 37 -1.65 -6.37 7.46
C PRO A 37 -0.78 -5.75 6.36
N LEU A 38 -1.43 -4.89 5.57
CA LEU A 38 -0.84 -4.11 4.48
C LEU A 38 -0.70 -2.67 4.96
N ASP A 39 0.34 -2.00 4.49
CA ASP A 39 0.76 -0.68 4.93
C ASP A 39 1.43 -0.02 3.72
N TYR A 40 0.83 1.08 3.22
CA TYR A 40 1.24 1.73 1.96
C TYR A 40 2.62 2.36 2.11
N GLU A 41 2.88 3.02 3.24
CA GLU A 41 4.12 3.72 3.60
C GLU A 41 5.30 2.75 3.66
N LYS A 42 5.03 1.47 3.99
CA LYS A 42 6.03 0.42 4.08
C LYS A 42 6.33 -0.25 2.75
N GLU A 43 5.30 -0.67 2.01
CA GLU A 43 5.44 -1.35 0.72
C GLU A 43 4.16 -1.23 -0.08
N ASN A 44 4.22 -0.50 -1.19
CA ASN A 44 3.05 -0.17 -2.01
C ASN A 44 2.90 -1.05 -3.26
N VAL A 45 3.87 -1.91 -3.58
CA VAL A 45 3.80 -2.85 -4.72
C VAL A 45 4.37 -4.21 -4.35
N TYR A 46 3.57 -5.26 -4.54
CA TYR A 46 4.02 -6.64 -4.34
C TYR A 46 4.11 -7.38 -5.67
N HIS A 47 5.32 -7.86 -6.00
CA HIS A 47 5.57 -8.70 -7.17
C HIS A 47 5.61 -10.18 -6.78
N MET A 48 4.67 -10.93 -7.32
CA MET A 48 4.47 -12.36 -7.05
C MET A 48 4.33 -13.12 -8.36
N LYS A 49 4.32 -14.46 -8.27
CA LYS A 49 3.96 -15.32 -9.38
C LYS A 49 2.78 -16.20 -9.01
N LEU A 50 1.81 -16.25 -9.92
CA LEU A 50 0.64 -17.12 -9.82
C LEU A 50 0.90 -18.36 -10.66
N PHE A 51 0.80 -19.53 -10.03
CA PHE A 51 0.85 -20.82 -10.68
C PHE A 51 -0.56 -21.40 -10.78
N VAL A 52 -0.87 -22.03 -11.91
CA VAL A 52 -2.11 -22.77 -12.11
C VAL A 52 -1.82 -24.10 -12.79
N THR A 53 -2.54 -25.15 -12.40
CA THR A 53 -2.44 -26.49 -13.01
C THR A 53 -3.81 -27.14 -13.12
N ASP A 54 -4.06 -27.87 -14.21
CA ASP A 54 -5.22 -28.77 -14.36
C ASP A 54 -4.90 -30.23 -13.95
N GLY A 55 -3.69 -30.45 -13.42
CA GLY A 55 -3.13 -31.77 -13.10
C GLY A 55 -2.32 -32.42 -14.23
N LYS A 56 -2.40 -31.90 -15.46
CA LYS A 56 -1.66 -32.37 -16.64
C LYS A 56 -0.80 -31.28 -17.27
N HIS A 57 -1.33 -30.07 -17.38
CA HIS A 57 -0.67 -28.87 -17.86
C HIS A 57 -0.56 -27.87 -16.72
N ASN A 58 0.47 -27.04 -16.80
CA ASN A 58 0.65 -25.93 -15.89
C ASN A 58 0.97 -24.64 -16.63
N ALA A 59 0.69 -23.52 -15.97
CA ALA A 59 1.07 -22.20 -16.42
C ALA A 59 1.50 -21.36 -15.22
N THR A 60 2.34 -20.38 -15.50
CA THR A 60 2.82 -19.40 -14.53
C THR A 60 2.75 -18.02 -15.14
N THR A 61 2.33 -17.04 -14.35
CA THR A 61 2.35 -15.63 -14.76
C THR A 61 2.78 -14.72 -13.61
N ASP A 62 3.28 -13.54 -13.95
CA ASP A 62 3.61 -12.50 -12.99
C ASP A 62 2.32 -11.80 -12.51
N LEU A 63 2.26 -11.56 -11.21
CA LEU A 63 1.15 -10.89 -10.53
C LEU A 63 1.71 -9.69 -9.76
N TYR A 64 1.20 -8.50 -10.07
CA TYR A 64 1.49 -7.26 -9.36
C TYR A 64 0.25 -6.84 -8.58
N VAL A 65 0.42 -6.62 -7.27
CA VAL A 65 -0.62 -6.06 -6.40
C VAL A 65 -0.16 -4.68 -5.96
N TYR A 66 -0.97 -3.68 -6.26
CA TYR A 66 -0.77 -2.29 -5.87
C TYR A 66 -1.62 -2.01 -4.65
N ILE A 67 -1.03 -1.42 -3.62
CA ILE A 67 -1.75 -0.98 -2.42
C ILE A 67 -2.24 0.44 -2.69
N ASP A 68 -3.52 0.67 -2.45
CA ASP A 68 -4.08 2.01 -2.44
C ASP A 68 -3.73 2.68 -1.11
N ASP A 69 -3.24 3.90 -1.22
CA ASP A 69 -2.94 4.75 -0.07
C ASP A 69 -4.23 5.22 0.63
N VAL A 70 -4.19 5.25 1.96
CA VAL A 70 -5.29 5.72 2.81
C VAL A 70 -4.74 6.71 3.82
N ASN A 71 -5.52 7.73 4.15
CA ASN A 71 -5.11 8.74 5.14
C ASN A 71 -5.18 8.15 6.56
N ASP A 72 -4.11 7.49 6.99
CA ASP A 72 -3.95 6.93 8.34
C ASP A 72 -2.74 7.48 9.11
N ASN A 73 -1.96 8.39 8.51
CA ASN A 73 -0.88 9.11 9.18
C ASN A 73 -1.30 10.53 9.56
N ALA A 74 -1.38 10.82 10.85
CA ALA A 74 -1.68 12.18 11.32
C ALA A 74 -0.51 13.15 11.03
N PRO A 75 -0.77 14.40 10.60
CA PRO A 75 0.27 15.40 10.41
C PRO A 75 1.09 15.63 11.67
N GLN A 76 2.42 15.63 11.52
CA GLN A 76 3.35 15.92 12.60
C GLN A 76 4.07 17.24 12.37
N PHE A 77 4.10 18.10 13.39
CA PHE A 77 4.87 19.34 13.35
C PHE A 77 6.37 19.05 13.31
N GLU A 78 7.15 19.94 12.68
CA GLU A 78 8.61 19.82 12.62
C GLU A 78 9.29 19.96 14.00
N LYS A 79 8.62 20.56 14.98
CA LYS A 79 9.12 20.74 16.35
C LYS A 79 8.01 20.47 17.36
N ASP A 80 8.41 19.94 18.52
CA ASP A 80 7.51 19.74 19.66
C ASP A 80 7.13 21.07 20.34
N LEU A 81 8.01 22.07 20.26
CA LEU A 81 7.82 23.39 20.86
C LEU A 81 8.28 24.50 19.89
N TYR A 82 7.41 25.50 19.73
CA TYR A 82 7.70 26.74 19.01
C TYR A 82 7.60 27.91 20.00
N GLU A 83 8.71 28.59 20.24
CA GLU A 83 8.77 29.79 21.07
C GLU A 83 9.16 31.01 20.24
N ILE A 84 8.51 32.13 20.52
CA ILE A 84 8.81 33.43 19.92
C ILE A 84 8.72 34.52 21.00
N THR A 85 9.67 35.46 20.94
CA THR A 85 9.71 36.64 21.82
C THR A 85 9.36 37.86 20.99
N ILE A 86 8.44 38.69 21.51
CA ILE A 86 8.00 39.94 20.90
C ILE A 86 8.34 41.07 21.86
N PHE A 87 8.93 42.14 21.34
CA PHE A 87 9.27 43.33 22.12
C PHE A 87 8.22 44.42 21.95
N GLU A 88 8.10 45.30 22.95
CA GLU A 88 7.07 46.35 22.98
C GLU A 88 7.29 47.46 21.94
N GLU A 89 8.54 47.65 21.51
CA GLU A 89 8.92 48.62 20.48
C GLU A 89 8.56 48.20 19.05
N ASP A 90 7.96 47.02 18.87
CA ASP A 90 7.63 46.46 17.57
C ASP A 90 6.37 47.12 16.97
N ARG A 91 6.59 48.12 16.10
CA ARG A 91 5.51 48.99 15.58
C ARG A 91 4.94 48.56 14.23
N ASP A 92 5.54 47.57 13.57
CA ASP A 92 5.12 47.10 12.24
C ASP A 92 4.08 45.97 12.35
N ILE A 93 2.88 46.32 12.83
CA ILE A 93 1.75 45.39 13.02
C ILE A 93 0.60 45.81 12.08
N PRO A 94 -0.01 44.89 11.30
CA PRO A 94 0.13 43.43 11.36
C PRO A 94 1.33 42.88 10.57
N LYS A 95 2.05 41.92 11.19
CA LYS A 95 3.07 41.10 10.53
C LYS A 95 2.93 39.63 10.90
N THR A 96 3.31 38.75 10.00
CA THR A 96 3.44 37.32 10.28
C THR A 96 4.62 37.09 11.21
N LEU A 97 4.37 36.58 12.41
CA LEU A 97 5.38 36.35 13.43
C LEU A 97 6.12 35.03 13.23
N PHE A 98 5.38 33.98 12.87
CA PHE A 98 5.94 32.66 12.66
C PHE A 98 5.07 31.84 11.70
N ILE A 99 5.68 30.91 10.98
CA ILE A 99 5.00 29.92 10.14
C ILE A 99 5.40 28.55 10.68
N VAL A 100 4.41 27.77 11.10
CA VAL A 100 4.61 26.36 11.47
C VAL A 100 4.35 25.48 10.26
N ARG A 101 5.07 24.37 10.19
CA ARG A 101 4.87 23.34 9.17
C ARG A 101 4.65 22.00 9.85
N ALA A 102 3.70 21.26 9.31
CA ALA A 102 3.45 19.87 9.66
C ALA A 102 3.42 19.03 8.37
N THR A 103 3.85 17.77 8.47
CA THR A 103 3.85 16.80 7.38
C THR A 103 3.45 15.44 7.91
N ASP A 104 2.70 14.69 7.12
CA ASP A 104 2.41 13.26 7.30
C ASP A 104 3.09 12.44 6.19
N ALA A 105 3.03 11.11 6.33
CA ALA A 105 3.64 10.17 5.39
C ALA A 105 2.70 9.77 4.24
N ASP A 106 1.41 10.08 4.35
CA ASP A 106 0.41 9.72 3.34
C ASP A 106 0.67 10.48 2.04
N LYS A 107 0.29 9.88 0.92
CA LYS A 107 0.34 10.55 -0.38
C LYS A 107 -0.78 11.59 -0.45
N VAL A 108 -0.41 12.81 -0.81
CA VAL A 108 -1.38 13.85 -1.15
C VAL A 108 -2.25 13.38 -2.33
N LEU A 109 -3.56 13.22 -2.09
CA LEU A 109 -4.54 12.95 -3.15
C LEU A 109 -4.63 14.15 -4.10
N ILE A 110 -3.85 14.13 -5.17
CA ILE A 110 -4.03 15.10 -6.26
C ILE A 110 -5.16 14.59 -7.15
N ASN A 111 -6.38 15.12 -6.94
CA ASN A 111 -7.49 14.88 -7.86
C ASN A 111 -7.15 15.53 -9.21
N TYR A 112 -6.90 14.73 -10.24
CA TYR A 112 -6.96 15.19 -11.62
C TYR A 112 -8.45 15.34 -12.00
N HIS A 113 -8.91 16.57 -12.13
CA HIS A 113 -10.18 16.92 -12.79
C HIS A 113 -9.98 17.06 -14.30
#